data_AF-A0A257A3U5-F1
#
_entry.id   AF-A0A257A3U5-F1
#
_cell.length_a   1.000
_cell.length_b   1.000
_cell.length_c   1.000
_cell.angle_alpha   90.00
_cell.angle_beta   90.00
_cell.angle_gamma   90.00
#
_symmetry.space_group_name_H-M   'P 1'
#
loop_
_entity.id
_entity.type
_entity.pdbx_description
1 polymer ?
#
loop_
_entity_poly.entity_id
_entity_poly.type
_entity_poly.pdbx_seq_one_letter_code
_entity_poly.pdbx_strand_id
1 'polypeptide(L)'
;MRLSSAIGLYISLVILLGIFAFISIQLYIIFILLFSLIYIPIIIAMRNSPSSRIPETKEEIIVDEDITHFREKVNKALNGKAVAQRDIELRLLNTLVIDLSIRYDISEMKIRKNLENEYFLRRYVGEKAEIISNMYKRRHDLRKSLSKERFLKEINDFLEVIG
;
A
#
# COMPACT_ATOMS: atom_id res chain seq x y z
N MET A 1 47.37 62.61 9.90
CA MET A 1 47.03 61.62 10.95
C MET A 1 45.71 60.86 10.75
N ARG A 2 44.96 60.99 9.63
CA ARG A 2 43.61 60.39 9.48
C ARG A 2 43.52 59.17 8.54
N LEU A 3 44.46 59.01 7.60
CA LEU A 3 44.36 57.95 6.58
C LEU A 3 44.89 56.60 7.07
N SER A 4 46.03 56.56 7.78
CA SER A 4 46.60 55.31 8.30
C SER A 4 45.72 54.67 9.37
N SER A 5 45.05 55.48 10.20
CA SER A 5 44.07 55.01 11.19
C SER A 5 42.83 54.43 10.53
N ALA A 6 42.35 55.02 9.43
CA ALA A 6 41.20 54.51 8.68
C ALA A 6 41.52 53.18 7.97
N ILE A 7 42.72 53.05 7.41
CA ILE A 7 43.18 51.79 6.78
C ILE A 7 43.36 50.70 7.84
N GLY A 8 43.93 51.02 9.00
CA GLY A 8 44.04 50.09 10.12
C GLY A 8 42.68 49.58 10.61
N LEU A 9 41.71 50.50 10.78
CA LEU A 9 40.33 50.16 11.14
C LEU A 9 39.67 49.28 10.07
N TYR A 10 39.86 49.58 8.79
CA TYR A 10 39.31 48.78 7.69
C TYR A 10 39.87 47.36 7.70
N ILE A 11 41.19 47.21 7.83
CA ILE A 11 41.84 45.88 7.89
C ILE A 11 41.35 45.10 9.12
N SER A 12 41.28 45.72 10.30
CA SER A 12 40.73 45.08 11.50
C SER A 12 39.28 44.63 11.30
N LEU A 13 38.46 45.44 10.63
CA LEU A 13 37.05 45.12 10.39
C LEU A 13 36.88 43.96 9.42
N VAL A 14 37.70 43.90 8.37
CA VAL A 14 37.72 42.76 7.42
C VAL A 14 38.16 41.47 8.11
N ILE A 15 39.21 41.51 8.94
CA ILE A 15 39.66 40.34 9.71
C ILE A 15 38.56 39.86 10.66
N LEU A 16 37.90 40.79 11.35
CA LEU A 16 36.85 40.47 12.32
C LEU A 16 35.61 39.85 11.65
N LEU A 17 35.22 40.37 10.47
CA LEU A 17 34.18 39.76 9.64
C LEU A 17 34.58 38.38 9.12
N GLY A 18 35.85 38.20 8.72
CA GLY A 18 36.37 36.91 8.27
C GLY A 18 36.31 35.84 9.37
N ILE A 19 36.72 36.20 10.59
CA ILE A 19 36.61 35.31 11.76
C ILE A 19 35.14 35.02 12.08
N PHE A 20 34.28 36.03 12.04
CA PHE A 20 32.84 35.86 12.31
C PHE A 20 32.18 34.92 11.29
N ALA A 21 32.50 35.07 10.00
CA ALA A 21 32.03 34.19 8.94
C ALA A 21 32.52 32.76 9.14
N PHE A 22 33.80 32.57 9.48
CA PHE A 22 34.38 31.27 9.78
C PHE A 22 33.65 30.58 10.95
N ILE A 23 33.45 31.28 12.08
CA ILE A 23 32.73 30.76 13.24
C ILE A 23 31.28 30.43 12.88
N SER A 24 30.62 31.27 12.09
CA SER A 24 29.24 31.05 11.66
C SER A 24 29.07 29.76 10.85
N ILE A 25 30.01 29.48 9.93
CA ILE A 25 30.01 28.24 9.15
C ILE A 25 30.20 27.02 10.06
N GLN A 26 31.12 27.10 11.03
CA GLN A 26 31.35 26.01 11.98
C GLN A 26 30.09 25.74 12.81
N LEU A 27 29.42 26.79 13.31
CA LEU A 27 28.16 26.66 14.03
C LEU A 27 27.07 26.02 13.17
N TYR A 28 26.94 26.44 11.91
CA TYR A 28 25.97 25.86 10.98
C TYR A 28 26.22 24.36 10.75
N ILE A 29 27.48 23.94 10.55
CA ILE A 29 27.85 22.53 10.41
C ILE A 29 27.52 21.75 11.69
N ILE A 30 27.82 22.30 12.87
CA ILE A 30 27.48 21.68 14.16
C ILE A 30 25.98 21.48 14.30
N PHE A 31 25.15 22.48 13.94
CA PHE A 31 23.71 22.34 13.95
C PHE A 31 23.22 21.24 13.01
N ILE A 32 23.74 21.19 11.77
CA ILE A 32 23.39 20.11 10.84
C ILE A 32 23.73 18.75 11.41
N LEU A 33 24.90 18.59 12.02
CA LEU A 33 25.31 17.32 12.64
C LEU A 33 24.39 16.95 13.80
N LEU A 34 24.02 17.91 14.66
CA LEU A 34 23.06 17.69 15.75
C LEU A 34 21.68 17.27 15.24
N PHE A 35 21.16 17.93 14.22
CA PHE A 35 19.88 17.53 13.60
C PHE A 35 19.98 16.17 12.92
N SER A 36 21.09 15.89 12.24
CA SER A 36 21.34 14.61 11.56
C SER A 36 21.44 13.45 12.55
N LEU A 37 22.01 13.68 13.74
CA LEU A 37 22.08 12.69 14.83
C LEU A 37 20.69 12.25 15.31
N ILE A 38 19.66 13.09 15.20
CA ILE A 38 18.28 12.74 15.54
C ILE A 38 17.57 12.16 14.31
N TYR A 39 17.73 12.80 13.15
CA TYR A 39 16.98 12.49 11.95
C TYR A 39 17.40 11.16 11.29
N ILE A 40 18.70 10.85 11.28
CA ILE A 40 19.23 9.61 10.68
C ILE A 40 18.71 8.37 11.43
N PRO A 41 18.80 8.29 12.77
CA PRO A 41 18.22 7.15 13.50
C PRO A 41 16.71 7.02 13.31
N ILE A 42 15.97 8.13 13.20
CA ILE A 42 14.52 8.08 12.93
C ILE A 42 14.25 7.49 11.54
N ILE A 43 14.97 7.92 10.50
CA ILE A 43 14.81 7.35 9.16
C ILE A 43 15.21 5.87 9.14
N ILE A 44 16.32 5.51 9.79
CA ILE A 44 16.75 4.11 9.89
C ILE A 44 15.72 3.30 10.66
N ALA A 45 15.19 3.83 11.77
CA ALA A 45 14.14 3.19 12.54
C ALA A 45 12.85 3.06 11.73
N MET A 46 12.45 4.04 10.92
CA MET A 46 11.27 3.92 10.05
C MET A 46 11.49 2.94 8.89
N ARG A 47 12.71 2.90 8.33
CA ARG A 47 13.06 2.01 7.21
C ARG A 47 13.23 0.56 7.66
N ASN A 48 13.79 0.35 8.84
CA ASN A 48 14.03 -0.97 9.43
C ASN A 48 12.94 -1.37 10.43
N SER A 49 12.00 -0.46 10.75
CA SER A 49 10.80 -0.85 11.46
C SER A 49 10.11 -1.85 10.56
N PRO A 50 9.84 -3.06 11.06
CA PRO A 50 8.95 -3.96 10.34
C PRO A 50 7.69 -3.14 10.06
N SER A 51 7.20 -3.21 8.81
CA SER A 51 5.89 -2.68 8.45
C SER A 51 4.96 -2.96 9.61
N SER A 52 4.23 -1.95 10.08
CA SER A 52 3.08 -2.13 10.97
C SER A 52 1.96 -2.86 10.21
N ARG A 53 2.27 -4.05 9.68
CA ARG A 53 1.41 -5.18 9.90
C ARG A 53 1.31 -5.23 11.41
N ILE A 54 0.19 -4.74 11.91
CA ILE A 54 -0.41 -5.19 13.17
C ILE A 54 0.06 -6.63 13.33
N PRO A 55 0.71 -7.01 14.45
CA PRO A 55 1.09 -8.39 14.62
C PRO A 55 -0.18 -9.20 14.37
N GLU A 56 -0.21 -9.87 13.23
CA GLU A 56 -0.99 -11.07 13.04
C GLU A 56 -0.51 -11.87 14.24
N THR A 57 -1.32 -11.83 15.31
CA THR A 57 -1.39 -12.86 16.32
C THR A 57 -1.03 -14.13 15.58
N LYS A 58 -0.03 -14.86 16.05
CA LYS A 58 0.37 -16.15 15.48
C LYS A 58 -0.87 -17.00 15.22
N GLU A 59 -1.49 -16.80 14.07
CA GLU A 59 -2.36 -17.73 13.42
C GLU A 59 -1.32 -18.57 12.73
N GLU A 60 -0.86 -19.59 13.46
CA GLU A 60 -0.68 -20.89 12.82
C GLU A 60 -1.81 -20.99 11.82
N ILE A 61 -1.45 -20.89 10.55
CA ILE A 61 -2.16 -21.33 9.37
C ILE A 61 -3.29 -22.31 9.74
N ILE A 62 -4.44 -21.79 10.21
CA ILE A 62 -5.73 -22.49 10.18
C ILE A 62 -6.39 -21.99 8.90
N VAL A 63 -5.73 -22.26 7.77
CA VAL A 63 -6.26 -21.98 6.42
C VAL A 63 -7.63 -22.66 6.25
N ASP A 64 -7.92 -23.71 7.01
CA ASP A 64 -9.22 -24.37 7.03
C ASP A 64 -10.34 -23.57 7.74
N GLU A 65 -10.07 -22.78 8.79
CA GLU A 65 -11.15 -22.06 9.51
C GLU A 65 -11.64 -20.87 8.70
N ASP A 66 -10.74 -20.12 8.06
CA ASP A 66 -11.11 -18.92 7.31
C ASP A 66 -11.75 -19.26 5.95
N ILE A 67 -11.37 -20.40 5.33
CA ILE A 67 -12.07 -20.95 4.16
C ILE A 67 -13.45 -21.47 4.57
N THR A 68 -13.59 -22.14 5.71
CA THR A 68 -14.88 -22.66 6.18
C THR A 68 -15.83 -21.53 6.54
N HIS A 69 -15.36 -20.51 7.26
CA HIS A 69 -16.14 -19.31 7.58
C HIS A 69 -16.47 -18.48 6.33
N PHE A 70 -15.58 -18.43 5.34
CA PHE A 70 -15.87 -17.84 4.04
C PHE A 70 -16.94 -18.61 3.27
N ARG A 71 -16.81 -19.94 3.17
CA ARG A 71 -17.84 -20.81 2.57
C ARG A 71 -19.17 -20.66 3.30
N GLU A 72 -19.16 -20.52 4.63
CA GLU A 72 -20.37 -20.30 5.40
C GLU A 72 -20.99 -18.92 5.14
N LYS A 73 -20.19 -17.85 4.98
CA LYS A 73 -20.68 -16.52 4.60
C LYS A 73 -21.21 -16.47 3.16
N VAL A 74 -20.53 -17.15 2.24
CA VAL A 74 -20.98 -17.32 0.85
C VAL A 74 -22.27 -18.13 0.83
N ASN A 75 -22.36 -19.24 1.57
CA ASN A 75 -23.59 -20.04 1.72
C ASN A 75 -24.71 -19.24 2.38
N LYS A 76 -24.43 -18.40 3.39
CA LYS A 76 -25.41 -17.49 4.00
C LYS A 76 -25.93 -16.46 2.98
N ALA A 77 -25.07 -15.96 2.09
CA ALA A 77 -25.46 -15.07 1.00
C ALA A 77 -26.28 -15.80 -0.08
N LEU A 78 -25.86 -17.00 -0.49
CA LEU A 78 -26.61 -17.88 -1.41
C LEU A 78 -27.98 -18.26 -0.83
N ASN A 79 -28.07 -18.45 0.49
CA ASN A 79 -29.31 -18.73 1.22
C ASN A 79 -30.15 -17.48 1.56
N GLY A 80 -29.79 -16.30 1.02
CA GLY A 80 -30.63 -15.11 1.08
C GLY A 80 -30.58 -14.30 2.37
N LYS A 81 -29.58 -14.51 3.24
CA LYS A 81 -29.33 -13.61 4.38
C LYS A 81 -28.70 -12.31 3.90
N ALA A 82 -28.96 -11.20 4.61
CA ALA A 82 -28.38 -9.90 4.29
C ALA A 82 -26.87 -9.91 4.55
N VAL A 83 -26.08 -9.76 3.50
CA VAL A 83 -24.61 -9.66 3.57
C VAL A 83 -24.18 -8.46 2.71
N ALA A 84 -23.16 -7.74 3.15
CA ALA A 84 -22.61 -6.64 2.37
C ALA A 84 -21.99 -7.17 1.07
N GLN A 85 -22.57 -6.79 -0.08
CA GLN A 85 -22.13 -7.22 -1.42
C GLN A 85 -20.62 -7.02 -1.61
N ARG A 86 -20.12 -5.85 -1.17
CA ARG A 86 -18.72 -5.45 -1.27
C ARG A 86 -17.76 -6.39 -0.52
N ASP A 87 -18.15 -6.86 0.67
CA ASP A 87 -17.30 -7.72 1.49
C ASP A 87 -17.12 -9.09 0.82
N ILE A 88 -18.18 -9.58 0.18
CA ILE A 88 -18.13 -10.83 -0.59
C ILE A 88 -17.28 -10.63 -1.85
N GLU A 89 -17.50 -9.58 -2.63
CA GLU A 89 -16.73 -9.30 -3.85
C GLU A 89 -15.23 -9.14 -3.53
N LEU A 90 -14.87 -8.40 -2.47
CA LEU A 90 -13.48 -8.21 -2.04
C LEU A 90 -12.81 -9.53 -1.64
N ARG A 91 -13.53 -10.39 -0.90
CA ARG A 91 -13.00 -11.69 -0.50
C ARG A 91 -12.82 -12.61 -1.70
N LEU A 92 -13.81 -12.70 -2.58
CA LEU A 92 -13.73 -13.47 -3.83
C LEU A 92 -12.53 -13.03 -4.69
N LEU A 93 -12.35 -11.72 -4.89
CA LEU A 93 -11.22 -11.16 -5.64
C LEU A 93 -9.87 -11.48 -4.96
N ASN A 94 -9.79 -11.45 -3.64
CA ASN A 94 -8.57 -11.82 -2.92
C ASN A 94 -8.27 -13.32 -3.07
N THR A 95 -9.28 -14.18 -2.95
CA THR A 95 -9.12 -15.63 -3.17
C THR A 95 -8.62 -15.89 -4.58
N LEU A 96 -9.18 -15.23 -5.59
CA LEU A 96 -8.73 -15.36 -6.98
C LEU A 96 -7.27 -14.93 -7.15
N VAL A 97 -6.83 -13.85 -6.50
CA VAL A 97 -5.43 -13.41 -6.60
C VAL A 97 -4.47 -14.46 -6.06
N ILE A 98 -4.79 -15.02 -4.88
CA ILE A 98 -3.99 -16.08 -4.25
C ILE A 98 -3.97 -17.31 -5.14
N ASP A 99 -5.14 -17.73 -5.61
CA ASP A 99 -5.32 -18.89 -6.45
C ASP A 99 -4.57 -18.77 -7.79
N LEU A 100 -4.70 -17.64 -8.49
CA LEU A 100 -3.95 -17.38 -9.72
C LEU A 100 -2.43 -17.30 -9.46
N SER A 101 -2.02 -16.77 -8.31
CA SER A 101 -0.61 -16.71 -7.93
C SER A 101 -0.02 -18.11 -7.74
N ILE A 102 -0.78 -19.03 -7.12
CA ILE A 102 -0.36 -20.41 -6.90
C ILE A 102 -0.41 -21.21 -8.20
N ARG A 103 -1.50 -21.14 -8.96
CA ARG A 103 -1.71 -21.94 -10.17
C ARG A 103 -0.74 -21.61 -11.30
N TYR A 104 -0.37 -20.33 -11.44
CA TYR A 104 0.39 -19.85 -12.59
C TYR A 104 1.76 -19.25 -12.22
N ASP A 105 2.17 -19.33 -10.95
CA ASP A 105 3.43 -18.76 -10.42
C ASP A 105 3.62 -17.27 -10.77
N ILE A 106 2.54 -16.49 -10.62
CA ILE A 106 2.52 -15.06 -10.93
C ILE A 106 2.47 -14.28 -9.63
N SER A 107 3.37 -13.32 -9.43
CA SER A 107 3.30 -12.42 -8.28
C SER A 107 1.91 -11.80 -8.08
N GLU A 108 1.36 -11.93 -6.87
CA GLU A 108 0.09 -11.30 -6.48
C GLU A 108 0.01 -9.82 -6.87
N MET A 109 1.11 -9.07 -6.72
CA MET A 109 1.14 -7.65 -7.06
C MET A 109 0.88 -7.41 -8.55
N LYS A 110 1.36 -8.29 -9.43
CA LYS A 110 1.13 -8.22 -10.87
C LYS A 110 -0.33 -8.52 -11.18
N ILE A 111 -0.93 -9.52 -10.53
CA ILE A 111 -2.35 -9.86 -10.70
C ILE A 111 -3.23 -8.69 -10.23
N ARG A 112 -3.00 -8.17 -9.01
CA ARG A 112 -3.79 -7.06 -8.43
C ARG A 112 -3.81 -5.81 -9.29
N LYS A 113 -2.69 -5.48 -9.94
CA LYS A 113 -2.58 -4.34 -10.88
C LYS A 113 -3.34 -4.56 -12.19
N ASN A 114 -3.63 -5.81 -12.54
CA ASN A 114 -4.28 -6.19 -13.80
C ASN A 114 -5.70 -6.75 -13.60
N LEU A 115 -6.28 -6.66 -12.39
CA LEU A 115 -7.66 -7.10 -12.14
C LEU A 115 -8.71 -6.28 -12.92
N GLU A 116 -8.40 -5.05 -13.35
CA GLU A 116 -9.28 -4.28 -14.26
C GLU A 116 -9.10 -4.69 -15.71
N ASN A 117 -7.99 -5.34 -16.05
CA ASN A 117 -7.62 -5.66 -17.41
C ASN A 117 -8.21 -7.01 -17.83
N GLU A 118 -9.35 -6.96 -18.50
CA GLU A 118 -10.05 -8.14 -19.02
C GLU A 118 -9.18 -8.98 -19.96
N TYR A 119 -8.32 -8.35 -20.77
CA TYR A 119 -7.43 -9.08 -21.68
C TYR A 119 -6.35 -9.88 -20.93
N PHE A 120 -5.84 -9.34 -19.82
CA PHE A 120 -4.94 -10.08 -18.94
C PHE A 120 -5.68 -11.26 -18.29
N LEU A 121 -6.86 -11.00 -17.70
CA LEU A 121 -7.64 -12.01 -17.01
C LEU A 121 -8.12 -13.15 -17.93
N ARG A 122 -8.51 -12.85 -19.17
CA ARG A 122 -9.01 -13.83 -20.14
C ARG A 122 -7.99 -14.93 -20.45
N ARG A 123 -6.69 -14.69 -20.24
CA ARG A 123 -5.62 -15.70 -20.38
C ARG A 123 -5.66 -16.78 -19.29
N TYR A 124 -6.28 -16.50 -18.15
CA TYR A 124 -6.31 -17.38 -16.98
C TYR A 124 -7.72 -17.89 -16.67
N VAL A 125 -8.71 -17.00 -16.74
CA VAL A 125 -10.10 -17.27 -16.34
C VAL A 125 -11.08 -17.30 -17.51
N GLY A 126 -10.58 -17.18 -18.75
CA GLY A 126 -11.39 -17.31 -19.97
C GLY A 126 -12.53 -16.28 -20.07
N GLU A 127 -13.71 -16.75 -20.43
CA GLU A 127 -14.90 -15.92 -20.67
C GLU A 127 -15.39 -15.19 -19.42
N LYS A 128 -15.10 -15.71 -18.23
CA LYS A 128 -15.48 -15.11 -16.95
C LYS A 128 -14.65 -13.87 -16.57
N ALA A 129 -13.61 -13.55 -17.35
CA ALA A 129 -12.75 -12.38 -17.14
C ALA A 129 -13.54 -11.06 -17.04
N GLU A 130 -14.60 -10.92 -17.82
CA GLU A 130 -15.45 -9.72 -17.83
C GLU A 130 -16.15 -9.55 -16.46
N ILE A 131 -16.66 -10.64 -15.88
CA ILE A 131 -17.34 -10.62 -14.58
C ILE A 131 -16.37 -10.17 -13.49
N ILE A 132 -15.16 -10.74 -13.48
CA ILE A 132 -14.12 -10.43 -12.49
C ILE A 132 -13.69 -8.96 -12.59
N SER A 133 -13.45 -8.47 -13.81
CA SER A 133 -13.10 -7.06 -14.02
C SER A 133 -14.23 -6.13 -13.57
N ASN A 134 -15.48 -6.48 -13.88
CA ASN A 134 -16.63 -5.70 -13.45
C ASN A 134 -16.82 -5.70 -11.93
N MET A 135 -16.64 -6.85 -11.25
CA MET A 135 -16.62 -6.92 -9.79
C MET A 135 -15.53 -6.01 -9.20
N TYR A 136 -14.32 -6.05 -9.77
CA TYR A 136 -13.22 -5.22 -9.29
C TYR A 136 -13.50 -3.72 -9.48
N LYS A 137 -14.09 -3.31 -10.61
CA LYS A 137 -14.49 -1.91 -10.87
C LYS A 137 -15.58 -1.41 -9.91
N ARG A 138 -16.54 -2.28 -9.53
CA ARG A 138 -17.65 -1.91 -8.65
C ARG A 138 -17.25 -1.74 -7.19
N ARG A 139 -16.14 -2.33 -6.74
CA ARG A 139 -15.68 -2.24 -5.34
C ARG A 139 -15.47 -0.80 -4.83
N HIS A 140 -15.34 0.17 -5.74
CA HIS A 140 -15.11 1.58 -5.45
C HIS A 140 -16.37 2.45 -5.59
N ASP A 141 -17.49 1.89 -6.05
CA ASP A 141 -18.71 2.65 -6.31
C ASP A 141 -19.95 1.99 -5.69
N LEU A 142 -20.40 2.54 -4.57
CA LEU A 142 -21.60 2.10 -3.84
C LEU A 142 -22.90 2.27 -4.64
N ARG A 143 -22.90 3.08 -5.71
CA ARG A 143 -24.07 3.29 -6.56
C ARG A 143 -24.30 2.14 -7.55
N LYS A 144 -23.31 1.27 -7.72
CA LYS A 144 -23.35 0.10 -8.62
C LYS A 144 -23.70 -1.18 -7.88
N SER A 145 -24.64 -1.12 -6.93
CA SER A 145 -25.18 -2.34 -6.33
C SER A 145 -25.98 -3.13 -7.37
N LEU A 146 -25.84 -4.45 -7.34
CA LEU A 146 -26.58 -5.33 -8.24
C LEU A 146 -27.86 -5.80 -7.57
N SER A 147 -28.87 -6.16 -8.38
CA SER A 147 -30.00 -6.91 -7.86
C SER A 147 -29.53 -8.25 -7.30
N LYS A 148 -30.22 -8.76 -6.28
CA LYS A 148 -29.89 -10.03 -5.61
C LYS A 148 -29.67 -11.17 -6.61
N GLU A 149 -30.57 -11.34 -7.57
CA GLU A 149 -30.52 -12.39 -8.57
C GLU A 149 -29.26 -12.31 -9.44
N ARG A 150 -28.93 -11.10 -9.91
CA ARG A 150 -27.76 -10.87 -10.74
C ARG A 150 -26.46 -11.06 -9.96
N PHE A 151 -26.44 -10.60 -8.71
CA PHE A 151 -25.30 -10.80 -7.82
C PHE A 151 -25.03 -12.28 -7.53
N LEU A 152 -26.08 -13.05 -7.23
CA LEU A 152 -25.96 -14.49 -7.00
C LEU A 152 -25.47 -15.23 -8.24
N LYS A 153 -25.96 -14.84 -9.42
CA LYS A 153 -25.48 -15.38 -10.69
C LYS A 153 -23.98 -15.10 -10.89
N GLU A 154 -23.56 -13.85 -10.70
CA GLU A 154 -22.15 -13.46 -10.83
C GLU A 154 -21.24 -14.17 -9.81
N ILE A 155 -21.71 -14.41 -8.57
CA ILE A 155 -20.96 -15.23 -7.60
C ILE A 155 -20.83 -16.68 -8.06
N ASN A 156 -21.91 -17.31 -8.52
CA ASN A 156 -21.84 -18.70 -9.00
C ASN A 156 -20.89 -18.83 -10.20
N ASP A 157 -21.02 -17.91 -11.15
CA ASP A 157 -20.12 -17.82 -12.31
C ASP A 157 -18.64 -17.63 -11.92
N PHE A 158 -18.39 -16.94 -10.81
CA PHE A 158 -17.04 -16.75 -10.26
C PHE A 158 -16.54 -17.99 -9.53
N LEU A 159 -17.40 -18.67 -8.76
CA LEU A 159 -17.03 -19.89 -8.04
C LEU A 159 -16.66 -21.03 -8.99
N GLU A 160 -17.28 -21.10 -10.18
CA GLU A 160 -16.88 -22.04 -11.25
C GLU A 160 -15.43 -21.84 -11.73
N VAL A 161 -14.84 -20.66 -11.54
CA VAL A 161 -13.45 -20.38 -11.91
C VAL A 161 -12.48 -20.85 -10.82
N ILE A 162 -12.89 -20.77 -9.57
CA ILE A 162 -12.05 -21.12 -8.41
C ILE A 162 -12.12 -22.62 -8.10
N GLY A 163 -13.29 -23.25 -8.28
CA GLY A 163 -13.50 -24.69 -8.16
C GLY A 163 -12.86 -25.49 -9.29
#